data_AF-A0ABD0V7U0-F1
#
_entry.id   AF-A0ABD0V7U0-F1
#
_cell.length_a   1.000
_cell.length_b   1.000
_cell.length_c   1.000
_cell.angle_alpha   90.00
_cell.angle_beta   90.00
_cell.angle_gamma   90.00
#
_symmetry.space_group_name_H-M   'P 1'
#
loop_
_entity.id
_entity.type
_entity.pdbx_description
1 polymer ?
#
loop_
_entity_poly.entity_id
_entity_poly.type
_entity_poly.pdbx_seq_one_letter_code
_entity_poly.pdbx_strand_id
1 'polypeptide(L)'
;MLPLIPSIYRLPPPSFPSFFPYSFSSAIAGNRRLNVHGGCWRYVLPSRNVAVICMANQRRVKMVAKQIRRELSDMLLTDKVIKYAVLPEASLGADRYLSSLTTISDVVVSGDLQVVKVYVSVFGDERGKEVAIAGLKAKTKYVRSELGKRMKLRLTPEIRFIPDDSIERGSRVIAILDKLKDERENSGRKDEEEESKSSGLSELDEDWGKDDPDEGIIYVRLENYRSPVTHTDPFDPKRAKHIGQPKHIPVATPASLSSCAATPMGRVIRAQRKGAGSVFRSHTHHRKGAARFRSLDFSERNGYLKGVVTDIIHDPGRGAPLARVTFRHPFRYKHQKELFVAAEGMYTGQFVYCGRKASLMVGNVLPLRSIPEGAVVCNVEHHVGDRGMLARASGDYAIVISHNPDNGTSRIKLPSGAKKIVPSGCRAMIGQVAGGGRTEKPLLKAGNAYHKYRVKRNCWPKVRGVAMNPVEHPHGGGNHQHIGHASTVRRDAPPGQKVGLIAARRTGRLRGQAAATAAKAEKGS
;
A
#
# COMPACT_ATOMS: atom_id res chain seq x y z
N MET A 1 -38.75 58.91 -17.41
CA MET A 1 -37.51 59.68 -17.24
C MET A 1 -36.64 58.99 -16.21
N LEU A 2 -35.48 58.49 -16.68
CA LEU A 2 -34.24 58.11 -16.00
C LEU A 2 -34.24 57.29 -14.68
N PRO A 3 -33.59 56.11 -14.67
CA PRO A 3 -33.32 55.31 -13.47
C PRO A 3 -31.94 55.66 -12.87
N LEU A 4 -31.75 55.48 -11.56
CA LEU A 4 -30.41 55.50 -10.95
C LEU A 4 -30.15 54.26 -10.08
N ILE A 5 -28.94 53.78 -10.32
CA ILE A 5 -28.27 52.51 -9.99
C ILE A 5 -27.63 52.58 -8.59
N PRO A 6 -27.32 51.43 -7.94
CA PRO A 6 -27.11 51.34 -6.49
C PRO A 6 -25.66 51.60 -6.06
N SER A 7 -25.48 52.19 -4.87
CA SER A 7 -24.18 52.41 -4.23
C SER A 7 -23.67 51.14 -3.55
N ILE A 8 -22.54 50.65 -4.06
CA ILE A 8 -21.76 49.51 -3.60
C ILE A 8 -20.85 49.97 -2.46
N TYR A 9 -20.93 49.31 -1.30
CA TYR A 9 -19.95 49.43 -0.21
C TYR A 9 -18.58 48.91 -0.67
N ARG A 10 -17.61 49.80 -0.81
CA ARG A 10 -16.20 49.50 -1.13
C ARG A 10 -15.39 49.48 0.16
N LEU A 11 -14.94 48.29 0.56
CA LEU A 11 -13.97 48.09 1.65
C LEU A 11 -12.58 48.62 1.24
N PRO A 12 -11.79 49.21 2.17
CA PRO A 12 -10.43 49.67 1.90
C PRO A 12 -9.43 48.50 1.81
N PRO A 13 -8.32 48.65 1.06
CA PRO A 13 -7.34 47.57 0.83
C PRO A 13 -6.40 47.37 2.05
N PRO A 14 -5.94 46.14 2.31
CA PRO A 14 -4.91 45.90 3.31
C PRO A 14 -3.51 46.26 2.80
N SER A 15 -2.82 47.10 3.57
CA SER A 15 -1.43 47.53 3.41
C SER A 15 -0.44 46.38 3.60
N PHE A 16 0.42 46.15 2.60
CA PHE A 16 1.63 45.35 2.69
C PHE A 16 2.72 46.07 3.52
N PRO A 17 3.45 45.40 4.44
CA PRO A 17 4.73 45.90 4.90
C PRO A 17 5.86 45.36 4.02
N SER A 18 6.57 46.31 3.40
CA SER A 18 7.80 46.15 2.63
C SER A 18 9.00 45.82 3.52
N PHE A 19 9.84 44.94 2.98
CA PHE A 19 11.25 44.73 3.33
C PHE A 19 12.06 46.03 3.27
N PHE A 20 13.04 46.20 4.18
CA PHE A 20 14.44 46.56 3.88
C PHE A 20 15.31 46.52 5.17
N PRO A 21 16.66 46.57 5.09
CA PRO A 21 17.53 45.54 5.64
C PRO A 21 18.41 46.04 6.81
N TYR A 22 18.95 45.13 7.61
CA TYR A 22 20.12 45.44 8.44
C TYR A 22 21.18 44.35 8.30
N SER A 23 22.23 44.72 7.57
CA SER A 23 23.61 44.25 7.71
C SER A 23 24.15 44.59 9.10
N PHE A 24 24.88 43.69 9.75
CA PHE A 24 26.04 43.94 10.62
C PHE A 24 26.52 42.55 11.09
N SER A 25 27.54 42.00 10.46
CA SER A 25 28.96 42.09 10.81
C SER A 25 29.33 41.27 12.05
N SER A 26 30.32 40.42 11.81
CA SER A 26 31.06 39.55 12.71
C SER A 26 31.66 40.27 13.91
N ALA A 27 31.55 39.68 15.11
CA ALA A 27 32.46 39.95 16.21
C ALA A 27 32.81 38.64 16.91
N ILE A 28 34.05 38.24 16.71
CA ILE A 28 34.78 37.20 17.44
C ILE A 28 35.34 37.86 18.69
N ALA A 29 35.01 37.32 19.86
CA ALA A 29 35.76 37.44 21.10
C ALA A 29 35.29 36.26 21.99
N GLY A 30 36.11 35.30 22.43
CA GLY A 30 37.49 35.44 22.86
C GLY A 30 37.51 35.43 24.38
N ASN A 31 37.25 34.27 25.00
CA ASN A 31 37.72 34.00 26.36
C ASN A 31 37.68 32.52 26.72
N ARG A 32 38.80 31.81 26.54
CA ARG A 32 39.18 30.72 27.45
C ARG A 32 40.68 30.43 27.33
N ARG A 33 41.33 30.58 28.48
CA ARG A 33 42.73 30.39 28.82
C ARG A 33 43.36 29.16 28.17
N LEU A 34 44.53 29.39 27.56
CA LEU A 34 45.58 28.39 27.34
C LEU A 34 46.24 28.09 28.69
N ASN A 35 46.30 26.81 29.05
CA ASN A 35 47.36 26.29 29.89
C ASN A 35 47.90 25.05 29.18
N VAL A 36 49.16 25.15 28.74
CA VAL A 36 49.90 24.08 28.06
C VAL A 36 50.60 23.27 29.15
N HIS A 37 50.48 21.94 29.13
CA HIS A 37 51.58 21.00 29.37
C HIS A 37 51.16 19.60 28.90
N GLY A 38 52.12 18.90 28.30
CA GLY A 38 51.92 17.82 27.33
C GLY A 38 51.48 16.48 27.90
N GLY A 39 51.03 15.62 26.97
CA GLY A 39 50.58 14.26 27.28
C GLY A 39 49.93 13.63 26.05
N CYS A 40 50.76 13.08 25.17
CA CYS A 40 50.39 12.29 24.00
C CYS A 40 49.48 11.11 24.40
N TRP A 41 48.20 11.12 23.99
CA TRP A 41 47.40 9.91 23.83
C TRP A 41 46.72 9.94 22.47
N ARG A 42 47.20 9.05 21.60
CA ARG A 42 46.75 8.83 20.23
C ARG A 42 45.37 8.16 20.26
N TYR A 43 44.31 8.96 20.18
CA TYR A 43 42.97 8.43 19.87
C TYR A 43 42.78 8.34 18.36
N VAL A 44 42.90 7.12 17.84
CA VAL A 44 42.41 6.75 16.51
C VAL A 44 40.88 6.77 16.56
N LEU A 45 40.28 7.87 16.11
CA LEU A 45 38.84 7.93 15.83
C LEU A 45 38.58 7.28 14.47
N PRO A 46 37.61 6.36 14.33
CA PRO A 46 37.20 5.87 13.03
C PRO A 46 36.43 7.00 12.34
N SER A 47 37.03 7.59 11.32
CA SER A 47 36.40 8.53 10.39
C SER A 47 35.26 7.84 9.65
N ARG A 48 34.08 7.72 10.27
CA ARG A 48 32.83 7.48 9.54
C ARG A 48 32.46 8.81 8.87
N ASN A 49 32.99 9.02 7.66
CA ASN A 49 32.43 9.97 6.72
C ASN A 49 30.99 9.54 6.39
N VAL A 50 30.04 9.96 7.22
CA VAL A 50 28.62 9.93 6.87
C VAL A 50 28.41 11.10 5.91
N ALA A 51 28.67 10.86 4.62
CA ALA A 51 28.25 11.76 3.58
C ALA A 51 26.72 11.86 3.63
N VAL A 52 26.20 12.97 4.12
CA VAL A 52 24.76 13.29 4.03
C VAL A 52 24.49 13.60 2.55
N ILE A 53 24.13 12.57 1.77
CA ILE A 53 23.69 12.75 0.39
C ILE A 53 22.27 13.34 0.47
N CYS A 54 22.15 14.63 0.16
CA CYS A 54 20.89 15.37 0.22
C CYS A 54 20.02 15.06 -1.02
N MET A 55 19.45 13.85 -1.06
CA MET A 55 18.60 13.45 -2.17
C MET A 55 17.26 14.19 -2.17
N ALA A 56 16.89 14.78 -3.30
CA ALA A 56 15.58 15.36 -3.51
C ALA A 56 14.48 14.29 -3.61
N ASN A 57 13.25 14.66 -3.23
CA ASN A 57 12.08 13.78 -3.38
C ASN A 57 11.90 13.38 -4.86
N GLN A 58 11.75 12.08 -5.14
CA GLN A 58 11.58 11.52 -6.49
C GLN A 58 10.48 12.20 -7.31
N ARG A 59 9.39 12.68 -6.68
CA ARG A 59 8.34 13.45 -7.38
C ARG A 59 8.85 14.78 -7.91
N ARG A 60 9.65 15.49 -7.11
CA ARG A 60 10.26 16.77 -7.50
C ARG A 60 11.26 16.56 -8.64
N VAL A 61 12.08 15.52 -8.57
CA VAL A 61 13.05 15.17 -9.63
C VAL A 61 12.33 14.94 -10.97
N LYS A 62 11.23 14.18 -10.97
CA LYS A 62 10.42 13.94 -12.18
C LYS A 62 9.78 15.21 -12.73
N MET A 63 9.24 16.08 -11.88
CA MET A 63 8.64 17.35 -12.32
C MET A 63 9.69 18.29 -12.92
N VAL A 64 10.86 18.41 -12.28
CA VAL A 64 11.98 19.20 -12.79
C VAL A 64 12.49 18.64 -14.12
N ALA A 65 12.64 17.32 -14.25
CA ALA A 65 13.03 16.67 -15.50
C ALA A 65 12.06 16.99 -16.65
N LYS A 66 10.75 16.88 -16.41
CA LYS A 66 9.71 17.22 -17.39
C LYS A 66 9.74 18.69 -17.78
N GLN A 67 10.01 19.58 -16.83
CA GLN A 67 10.11 21.01 -17.09
C GLN A 67 11.35 21.34 -17.92
N ILE A 68 12.53 20.80 -17.56
CA ILE A 68 13.77 20.97 -18.32
C ILE A 68 13.60 20.46 -19.76
N ARG A 69 12.96 19.30 -19.94
CA ARG A 69 12.66 18.76 -21.28
C ARG A 69 11.84 19.74 -22.12
N ARG A 70 10.76 20.30 -21.55
CA ARG A 70 9.90 21.27 -22.23
C ARG A 70 10.67 22.53 -22.65
N GLU A 71 11.46 23.10 -21.74
CA GLU A 71 12.21 24.33 -22.03
C GLU A 71 13.33 24.09 -23.05
N LEU A 72 14.06 22.98 -22.95
CA LEU A 72 15.08 22.62 -23.94
C LEU A 72 14.45 22.40 -25.34
N SER A 73 13.29 21.75 -25.42
CA SER A 73 12.57 21.57 -26.69
C SER A 73 12.12 22.90 -27.28
N ASP A 74 11.65 23.82 -26.44
CA ASP A 74 11.27 25.18 -26.88
C ASP A 74 12.49 25.97 -27.38
N MET A 75 13.64 25.87 -26.70
CA MET A 75 14.88 26.52 -27.11
C MET A 75 15.41 26.01 -28.45
N LEU A 76 15.27 24.72 -28.76
CA LEU A 76 15.64 24.18 -30.08
C LEU A 76 14.80 24.77 -31.22
N LEU A 77 13.56 25.18 -30.94
CA LEU A 77 12.67 25.78 -31.94
C LEU A 77 12.84 27.30 -32.05
N THR A 78 12.96 27.98 -30.90
CA THR A 78 12.89 29.44 -30.79
C THR A 78 14.26 30.11 -30.87
N ASP A 79 15.30 29.53 -30.26
CA ASP A 79 16.59 30.18 -30.12
C ASP A 79 17.46 30.00 -31.36
N LYS A 80 17.73 31.12 -32.04
CA LYS A 80 18.60 31.16 -33.23
C LYS A 80 20.00 30.62 -32.93
N VAL A 81 20.57 30.92 -31.76
CA VAL A 81 21.93 30.50 -31.37
C VAL A 81 22.09 28.99 -31.32
N ILE A 82 21.09 28.28 -30.78
CA ILE A 82 21.13 26.82 -30.66
C ILE A 82 20.86 26.20 -32.02
N LYS A 83 19.94 26.78 -32.79
CA LYS A 83 19.63 26.34 -34.15
C LYS A 83 20.84 26.41 -35.09
N TYR A 84 21.60 27.50 -35.04
CA TYR A 84 22.84 27.62 -35.81
C TYR A 84 23.94 26.68 -35.32
N ALA A 85 23.95 26.31 -34.03
CA ALA A 85 24.91 25.35 -33.50
C ALA A 85 24.63 23.91 -33.97
N VAL A 86 23.36 23.55 -34.11
CA VAL A 86 22.94 22.24 -34.62
C VAL A 86 23.12 22.15 -36.15
N LEU A 87 22.89 23.27 -36.85
CA LEU A 87 22.97 23.36 -38.31
C LEU A 87 23.90 24.51 -38.73
N PRO A 88 25.23 24.32 -38.75
CA PRO A 88 26.16 25.36 -39.21
C PRO A 88 25.92 25.72 -40.69
N GLU A 89 25.44 24.78 -41.51
CA GLU A 89 25.12 24.99 -42.93
C GLU A 89 23.95 25.96 -43.16
N ALA A 90 23.06 26.13 -42.17
CA ALA A 90 21.99 27.12 -42.23
C ALA A 90 22.51 28.58 -42.18
N SER A 91 23.77 28.79 -41.81
CA SER A 91 24.43 30.10 -41.91
C SER A 91 25.05 30.38 -43.29
N LEU A 92 25.22 29.35 -44.12
CA LEU A 92 25.80 29.40 -45.47
C LEU A 92 24.75 29.48 -46.59
N GLY A 93 23.45 29.53 -46.24
CA GLY A 93 22.35 29.73 -47.20
C GLY A 93 21.86 28.48 -47.93
N ALA A 94 22.25 27.28 -47.50
CA ALA A 94 21.76 26.02 -48.07
C ALA A 94 20.31 25.67 -47.65
N ASP A 95 19.60 24.96 -48.52
CA ASP A 95 18.18 24.65 -48.38
C ASP A 95 17.85 23.78 -47.15
N ARG A 96 16.78 24.18 -46.48
CA ARG A 96 16.38 23.76 -45.12
C ARG A 96 15.66 22.40 -45.06
N TYR A 97 15.47 21.72 -46.19
CA TYR A 97 14.67 20.49 -46.28
C TYR A 97 15.49 19.19 -46.28
N LEU A 98 16.82 19.29 -46.45
CA LEU A 98 17.77 18.17 -46.29
C LEU A 98 18.45 18.16 -44.91
N SER A 99 18.12 19.12 -44.04
CA SER A 99 18.84 19.35 -42.78
C SER A 99 18.38 18.41 -41.66
N SER A 100 19.37 17.90 -40.90
CA SER A 100 19.12 17.00 -39.76
C SER A 100 18.17 17.61 -38.71
N LEU A 101 17.07 16.92 -38.42
CA LEU A 101 16.08 17.35 -37.42
C LEU A 101 16.53 16.87 -36.04
N THR A 102 16.81 17.81 -35.13
CA THR A 102 17.25 17.49 -33.76
C THR A 102 16.11 17.62 -32.76
N THR A 103 15.83 16.55 -32.03
CA THR A 103 14.77 16.49 -31.00
C THR A 103 15.31 15.93 -29.68
N ILE A 104 14.58 16.15 -28.59
CA ILE A 104 14.95 15.66 -27.25
C ILE A 104 14.04 14.49 -26.88
N SER A 105 14.63 13.30 -26.81
CA SER A 105 13.95 12.06 -26.46
C SER A 105 13.59 12.00 -24.99
N ASP A 106 14.54 12.29 -24.10
CA ASP A 106 14.30 12.26 -22.66
C ASP A 106 15.32 13.05 -21.85
N VAL A 107 14.99 13.36 -20.60
CA VAL A 107 15.86 14.06 -19.66
C VAL A 107 15.89 13.33 -18.32
N VAL A 108 17.07 12.89 -17.91
CA VAL A 108 17.30 12.21 -16.63
C VAL A 108 18.07 13.14 -15.70
N VAL A 109 17.51 13.39 -14.51
CA VAL A 109 18.11 14.26 -13.50
C VAL A 109 18.60 13.43 -12.33
N SER A 110 19.81 13.73 -11.84
CA SER A 110 20.36 13.10 -10.63
C SER A 110 19.51 13.40 -9.39
N GLY A 111 19.61 12.53 -8.38
CA GLY A 111 18.87 12.67 -7.11
C GLY A 111 19.11 14.01 -6.41
N ASP A 112 20.29 14.60 -6.60
CA ASP A 112 20.68 15.88 -5.97
C ASP A 112 20.36 17.11 -6.85
N LEU A 113 19.71 16.90 -8.01
CA LEU A 113 19.36 17.94 -9.00
C LEU A 113 20.56 18.72 -9.59
N GLN A 114 21.79 18.28 -9.35
CA GLN A 114 23.00 18.97 -9.82
C GLN A 114 23.43 18.58 -11.23
N VAL A 115 23.13 17.35 -11.66
CA VAL A 115 23.54 16.82 -12.97
C VAL A 115 22.32 16.36 -13.75
N VAL A 116 22.25 16.78 -15.01
CA VAL A 116 21.17 16.47 -15.95
C VAL A 116 21.77 15.82 -17.19
N LYS A 117 21.28 14.63 -17.53
CA LYS A 117 21.58 13.93 -18.78
C LYS A 117 20.41 14.15 -19.74
N VAL A 118 20.69 14.75 -20.89
CA VAL A 118 19.71 15.01 -21.95
C VAL A 118 20.00 14.07 -23.09
N TYR A 119 19.02 13.24 -23.43
CA TYR A 119 19.07 12.32 -24.55
C TYR A 119 18.53 13.01 -25.79
N VAL A 120 19.38 13.13 -26.81
CA VAL A 120 19.10 13.86 -28.05
C VAL A 120 19.03 12.86 -29.19
N SER A 121 17.93 12.88 -29.92
CA SER A 121 17.76 12.11 -31.16
C SER A 121 17.86 13.08 -32.34
N VAL A 122 18.82 12.81 -33.21
CA VAL A 122 19.06 13.56 -34.44
C VAL A 122 18.66 12.67 -35.60
N PHE A 123 17.68 13.12 -36.39
CA PHE A 123 17.26 12.46 -37.61
C PHE A 123 18.06 13.06 -38.78
N GLY A 124 18.94 12.26 -39.39
CA GLY A 124 19.78 12.67 -40.52
C GLY A 124 20.95 11.71 -40.71
N ASP A 125 21.89 12.09 -41.57
CA ASP A 125 23.11 11.30 -41.81
C ASP A 125 24.01 11.26 -40.56
N GLU A 126 24.85 10.22 -40.47
CA GLU A 126 25.77 10.01 -39.35
C GLU A 126 26.74 11.20 -39.15
N ARG A 127 27.19 11.82 -40.25
CA ARG A 127 27.96 13.08 -40.23
C ARG A 127 27.16 14.24 -39.62
N GLY A 128 25.87 14.34 -39.91
CA GLY A 128 24.98 15.36 -39.33
C GLY A 128 24.75 15.14 -37.82
N LYS A 129 24.62 13.88 -37.40
CA LYS A 129 24.48 13.50 -35.98
C LYS A 129 25.69 13.95 -35.16
N GLU A 130 26.90 13.74 -35.67
CA GLU A 130 28.13 14.16 -35.01
C GLU A 130 28.25 15.69 -34.88
N VAL A 131 27.97 16.42 -35.97
CA VAL A 131 28.02 17.90 -35.99
C VAL A 131 26.99 18.49 -35.03
N ALA A 132 25.76 17.97 -35.03
CA ALA A 132 24.70 18.42 -34.13
C ALA A 132 25.05 18.21 -32.66
N ILE A 133 25.63 17.05 -32.31
CA ILE A 133 26.05 16.75 -30.94
C ILE A 133 27.25 17.59 -30.53
N ALA A 134 28.22 17.80 -31.42
CA ALA A 134 29.35 18.68 -31.18
C ALA A 134 28.89 20.13 -30.93
N GLY A 135 27.95 20.61 -31.74
CA GLY A 135 27.35 21.94 -31.60
C GLY A 135 26.61 22.14 -30.27
N LEU A 136 25.79 21.16 -29.87
CA LEU A 136 25.10 21.18 -28.58
C LEU A 136 26.09 21.12 -27.40
N LYS A 137 27.14 20.29 -27.50
CA LYS A 137 28.20 20.22 -26.49
C LYS A 137 28.94 21.56 -26.36
N ALA A 138 29.29 22.20 -27.47
CA ALA A 138 29.94 23.51 -27.48
C ALA A 138 29.08 24.61 -26.83
N LYS A 139 27.74 24.55 -27.03
CA LYS A 139 26.79 25.54 -26.45
C LYS A 139 26.19 25.14 -25.10
N THR A 140 26.70 24.11 -24.43
CA THR A 140 26.22 23.67 -23.11
C THR A 140 26.17 24.81 -22.08
N LYS A 141 27.19 25.69 -22.04
CA LYS A 141 27.23 26.83 -21.10
C LYS A 141 26.11 27.84 -21.38
N TYR A 142 25.81 28.09 -22.65
CA TYR A 142 24.73 28.99 -23.07
C TYR A 142 23.37 28.44 -22.64
N VAL A 143 23.10 27.17 -22.95
CA VAL A 143 21.87 26.46 -22.56
C VAL A 143 21.67 26.46 -21.04
N ARG A 144 22.76 26.27 -20.27
CA ARG A 144 22.71 26.32 -18.80
C ARG A 144 22.30 27.70 -18.27
N SER A 145 22.79 28.78 -18.89
CA SER A 145 22.46 30.16 -18.52
C SER A 145 20.98 30.45 -18.81
N GLU A 146 20.50 30.10 -20.00
CA GLU A 146 19.12 30.35 -20.42
C GLU A 146 18.11 29.55 -19.60
N LEU A 147 18.39 28.27 -19.30
CA LEU A 147 17.55 27.50 -18.38
C LEU A 147 17.49 28.11 -16.98
N GLY A 148 18.59 28.69 -16.49
CA GLY A 148 18.63 29.40 -15.21
C GLY A 148 17.66 30.59 -15.18
N LYS A 149 17.64 31.38 -16.26
CA LYS A 149 16.73 32.53 -16.42
C LYS A 149 15.27 32.10 -16.49
N ARG A 150 14.96 31.10 -17.33
CA ARG A 150 13.59 30.64 -17.59
C ARG A 150 12.96 29.90 -16.39
N MET A 151 13.74 29.07 -15.69
CA MET A 151 13.23 28.22 -14.59
C MET A 151 13.42 28.81 -13.19
N LYS A 152 14.03 29.99 -13.04
CA LYS A 152 14.35 30.64 -11.74
C LYS A 152 15.00 29.68 -10.73
N LEU A 153 15.97 28.88 -11.18
CA LEU A 153 16.65 27.90 -10.32
C LEU A 153 17.69 28.59 -9.44
N ARG A 154 17.76 28.20 -8.15
CA ARG A 154 18.83 28.67 -7.23
C ARG A 154 20.21 28.17 -7.65
N LEU A 155 20.28 26.93 -8.12
CA LEU A 155 21.48 26.30 -8.66
C LEU A 155 21.12 25.74 -10.03
N THR A 156 21.84 26.16 -11.06
CA THR A 156 21.67 25.63 -12.41
C THR A 156 22.42 24.31 -12.54
N PRO A 157 21.75 23.21 -12.97
CA PRO A 157 22.42 21.92 -13.10
C PRO A 157 23.45 21.94 -14.23
N GLU A 158 24.42 21.04 -14.15
CA GLU A 158 25.30 20.69 -15.26
C GLU A 158 24.56 19.80 -16.26
N ILE A 159 24.57 20.22 -17.52
CA ILE A 159 23.85 19.54 -18.61
C ILE A 159 24.85 18.72 -19.42
N ARG A 160 24.53 17.46 -19.66
CA ARG A 160 25.30 16.56 -20.52
C ARG A 160 24.40 16.05 -21.64
N PHE A 161 24.74 16.37 -22.88
CA PHE A 161 24.06 15.85 -24.05
C PHE A 161 24.62 14.49 -24.44
N ILE A 162 23.74 13.50 -24.58
CA ILE A 162 24.07 12.13 -24.94
C ILE A 162 23.25 11.78 -26.20
N PRO A 163 23.87 11.23 -27.26
CA PRO A 163 23.14 10.68 -28.39
C PRO A 163 22.18 9.57 -27.94
N ASP A 164 20.97 9.58 -28.47
CA ASP A 164 20.01 8.50 -28.26
C ASP A 164 19.88 7.62 -29.50
N ASP A 165 20.49 6.43 -29.44
CA ASP A 165 20.39 5.41 -30.50
C ASP A 165 19.17 4.50 -30.33
N SER A 166 18.31 4.74 -29.33
CA SER A 166 17.24 3.80 -28.96
C SER A 166 16.24 3.55 -30.08
N ILE A 167 15.96 4.57 -30.91
CA ILE A 167 15.05 4.46 -32.05
C ILE A 167 15.67 3.62 -33.16
N GLU A 168 16.94 3.86 -33.51
CA GLU A 168 17.66 3.10 -34.53
C GLU A 168 17.88 1.63 -34.12
N ARG A 169 18.17 1.38 -32.83
CA ARG A 169 18.27 0.01 -32.30
C ARG A 169 16.91 -0.68 -32.33
N GLY A 170 15.83 0.04 -31.99
CA GLY A 170 14.47 -0.47 -32.04
C GLY A 170 14.05 -0.89 -33.45
N SER A 171 14.32 -0.06 -34.46
CA SER A 171 14.00 -0.40 -35.86
C SER A 171 14.82 -1.59 -36.37
N ARG A 172 16.11 -1.71 -36.02
CA ARG A 172 16.92 -2.89 -36.32
C ARG A 172 16.35 -4.16 -35.71
N VAL A 173 15.90 -4.11 -34.45
CA VAL A 173 15.29 -5.26 -33.77
C VAL A 173 13.97 -5.66 -34.42
N ILE A 174 13.11 -4.70 -34.79
CA ILE A 174 11.84 -4.97 -35.49
C ILE A 174 12.12 -5.60 -36.85
N ALA A 175 13.07 -5.07 -37.63
CA ALA A 175 13.44 -5.65 -38.92
C ALA A 175 14.00 -7.08 -38.79
N ILE A 176 14.72 -7.39 -37.70
CA ILE A 176 15.17 -8.76 -37.41
C ILE A 176 13.99 -9.66 -37.05
N LEU A 177 13.03 -9.17 -36.25
CA LEU A 177 11.84 -9.93 -35.87
C LEU A 177 10.94 -10.23 -37.07
N ASP A 178 10.77 -9.26 -37.98
CA ASP A 178 9.98 -9.45 -39.20
C ASP A 178 10.65 -10.46 -40.13
N LYS A 179 11.98 -10.39 -40.32
CA LYS A 179 12.74 -11.42 -41.06
C LYS A 179 12.58 -12.82 -40.47
N LEU A 180 12.67 -12.95 -39.14
CA LEU A 180 12.47 -14.23 -38.45
C LEU A 180 11.03 -14.74 -38.57
N LYS A 181 10.06 -13.83 -38.66
CA LYS A 181 8.66 -14.17 -38.85
C LYS A 181 8.43 -14.69 -40.27
N ASP A 182 8.97 -14.00 -41.28
CA ASP A 182 8.89 -14.42 -42.69
C ASP A 182 9.62 -15.75 -42.93
N GLU A 183 10.76 -15.99 -42.28
CA GLU A 183 11.47 -17.27 -42.30
C GLU A 183 10.64 -18.42 -41.71
N ARG A 184 9.93 -18.17 -40.60
CA ARG A 184 9.02 -19.15 -39.98
C ARG A 184 7.77 -19.42 -40.81
N GLU A 185 7.22 -18.39 -41.46
CA GLU A 185 6.09 -18.55 -42.37
C GLU A 185 6.48 -19.33 -43.64
N ASN A 186 7.73 -19.17 -44.11
CA ASN A 186 8.27 -19.95 -45.22
C ASN A 186 8.67 -21.39 -44.83
N SER A 187 9.09 -21.65 -43.59
CA SER A 187 9.32 -23.03 -43.13
C SER A 187 8.00 -23.77 -42.92
N GLY A 188 6.99 -23.11 -42.32
CA GLY A 188 5.67 -23.72 -42.11
C GLY A 188 4.94 -24.10 -43.40
N ARG A 189 5.13 -23.34 -44.50
CA ARG A 189 4.59 -23.71 -45.82
C ARG A 189 5.30 -24.90 -46.47
N LYS A 190 6.56 -25.18 -46.12
CA LYS A 190 7.28 -26.36 -46.63
C LYS A 190 6.85 -27.63 -45.89
N ASP A 191 6.57 -27.52 -44.60
CA ASP A 191 6.12 -28.65 -43.79
C ASP A 191 4.69 -29.11 -44.17
N GLU A 192 3.82 -28.18 -44.59
CA GLU A 192 2.44 -28.50 -45.07
C GLU A 192 2.40 -29.13 -46.48
N GLU A 193 3.41 -28.90 -47.34
CA GLU A 193 3.51 -29.54 -48.67
C GLU A 193 4.13 -30.95 -48.63
N GLU A 194 4.89 -31.29 -47.58
CA GLU A 194 5.45 -32.65 -47.41
C GLU A 194 4.46 -33.62 -46.74
N GLU A 195 3.60 -33.14 -45.83
CA GLU A 195 2.63 -33.98 -45.12
C GLU A 195 1.44 -34.42 -46.01
N SER A 196 1.25 -33.79 -47.17
CA SER A 196 0.21 -34.12 -48.15
C SER A 196 0.65 -35.12 -49.23
N LYS A 197 1.88 -35.65 -49.17
CA LYS A 197 2.41 -36.65 -50.12
C LYS A 197 2.65 -38.05 -49.57
N SER A 198 2.43 -38.30 -48.27
CA SER A 198 2.66 -39.63 -47.68
C SER A 198 1.42 -40.20 -46.99
N SER A 199 0.33 -40.40 -47.72
CA SER A 199 -0.73 -41.32 -47.31
C SER A 199 -0.81 -42.49 -48.29
N GLY A 200 0.00 -43.52 -48.05
CA GLY A 200 -0.04 -44.78 -48.79
C GLY A 200 0.83 -45.86 -48.15
N LEU A 201 0.16 -46.89 -47.60
CA LEU A 201 0.60 -48.28 -47.33
C LEU A 201 1.18 -48.67 -45.95
N SER A 202 0.29 -49.32 -45.18
CA SER A 202 0.36 -50.63 -44.49
C SER A 202 1.67 -51.27 -43.98
N GLU A 203 1.61 -51.68 -42.71
CA GLU A 203 2.01 -52.98 -42.10
C GLU A 203 3.45 -53.51 -42.27
N LEU A 204 4.25 -53.51 -41.19
CA LEU A 204 4.64 -54.66 -40.36
C LEU A 204 5.82 -54.34 -39.43
N ASP A 205 5.90 -55.12 -38.35
CA ASP A 205 6.72 -55.02 -37.16
C ASP A 205 8.25 -55.02 -37.38
N GLU A 206 9.01 -54.37 -36.49
CA GLU A 206 10.12 -55.02 -35.77
C GLU A 206 10.69 -54.17 -34.61
N ASP A 207 11.19 -54.92 -33.64
CA ASP A 207 11.59 -54.67 -32.26
C ASP A 207 12.89 -53.82 -32.08
N TRP A 208 13.24 -53.58 -30.82
CA TRP A 208 14.51 -53.18 -30.21
C TRP A 208 14.51 -51.82 -29.51
N GLY A 209 14.21 -51.89 -28.21
CA GLY A 209 14.60 -50.88 -27.23
C GLY A 209 16.05 -51.04 -26.73
N LYS A 210 16.45 -50.02 -25.94
CA LYS A 210 17.71 -49.78 -25.21
C LYS A 210 18.85 -49.17 -26.06
N ASP A 211 19.63 -48.18 -25.61
CA ASP A 211 20.20 -47.93 -24.28
C ASP A 211 20.34 -46.44 -23.91
N ASP A 212 20.71 -46.25 -22.65
CA ASP A 212 20.67 -45.14 -21.70
C ASP A 212 21.56 -43.87 -21.94
N PRO A 213 21.43 -42.82 -21.09
CA PRO A 213 21.98 -41.47 -21.29
C PRO A 213 23.33 -41.19 -20.59
N ASP A 214 24.19 -40.42 -21.26
CA ASP A 214 25.49 -39.98 -20.74
C ASP A 214 25.42 -38.77 -19.78
N GLU A 215 25.89 -39.04 -18.56
CA GLU A 215 26.92 -38.36 -17.76
C GLU A 215 27.12 -36.83 -17.73
N GLY A 216 27.24 -36.30 -16.49
CA GLY A 216 28.17 -35.22 -16.18
C GLY A 216 27.76 -34.28 -15.04
N ILE A 217 28.14 -34.58 -13.79
CA ILE A 217 28.82 -33.67 -12.83
C ILE A 217 29.18 -34.43 -11.54
N ILE A 218 30.44 -34.31 -11.16
CA ILE A 218 31.16 -34.95 -10.06
C ILE A 218 31.00 -34.15 -8.75
N TYR A 219 30.83 -34.85 -7.62
CA TYR A 219 31.41 -34.40 -6.34
C TYR A 219 32.07 -35.55 -5.59
N VAL A 220 33.31 -35.28 -5.16
CA VAL A 220 34.19 -36.17 -4.40
C VAL A 220 33.80 -36.18 -2.91
N ARG A 221 33.85 -37.38 -2.35
CA ARG A 221 33.57 -37.80 -0.97
C ARG A 221 34.78 -37.56 -0.07
N LEU A 222 34.56 -37.14 1.18
CA LEU A 222 35.46 -37.43 2.31
C LEU A 222 34.64 -37.78 3.55
N GLU A 223 35.24 -38.66 4.36
CA GLU A 223 34.60 -39.65 5.22
C GLU A 223 34.32 -39.22 6.67
N ASN A 224 33.46 -40.02 7.31
CA ASN A 224 33.47 -40.49 8.71
C ASN A 224 33.58 -39.46 9.85
N TYR A 225 32.46 -39.27 10.58
CA TYR A 225 32.48 -39.32 12.05
C TYR A 225 31.17 -39.91 12.60
N ARG A 226 31.38 -40.76 13.60
CA ARG A 226 30.47 -41.67 14.31
C ARG A 226 29.77 -40.95 15.47
N SER A 227 28.51 -41.29 15.77
CA SER A 227 27.83 -41.34 17.10
C SER A 227 26.31 -41.01 17.02
N PRO A 228 25.47 -41.35 18.01
CA PRO A 228 24.78 -42.64 18.08
C PRO A 228 23.24 -42.53 18.03
N VAL A 229 22.65 -43.70 17.81
CA VAL A 229 21.23 -44.03 17.71
C VAL A 229 20.44 -43.68 18.97
N THR A 230 19.30 -43.00 18.82
CA THR A 230 18.17 -43.09 19.75
C THR A 230 16.89 -43.38 18.95
N HIS A 231 16.44 -44.62 19.02
CA HIS A 231 15.13 -45.08 18.57
C HIS A 231 14.09 -44.59 19.59
N THR A 232 13.04 -43.90 19.15
CA THR A 232 11.85 -43.65 19.97
C THR A 232 10.66 -44.27 19.29
N ASP A 233 10.14 -45.34 19.91
CA ASP A 233 8.95 -46.06 19.46
C ASP A 233 7.65 -45.29 19.83
N PRO A 234 6.52 -45.57 19.15
CA PRO A 234 5.26 -44.89 19.37
C PRO A 234 4.57 -45.31 20.68
N PHE A 235 3.96 -44.34 21.35
CA PHE A 235 3.27 -44.50 22.63
C PHE A 235 1.89 -45.14 22.45
N ASP A 236 1.67 -46.31 23.07
CA ASP A 236 0.40 -47.05 23.06
C ASP A 236 -0.27 -46.95 24.46
N PRO A 237 -1.55 -46.54 24.58
CA PRO A 237 -2.11 -46.13 25.87
C PRO A 237 -2.96 -47.24 26.48
N LYS A 238 -2.38 -48.16 27.29
CA LYS A 238 -3.17 -49.11 28.11
C LYS A 238 -2.32 -49.80 29.20
N ARG A 239 -1.88 -49.07 30.24
CA ARG A 239 -1.50 -49.71 31.53
C ARG A 239 -1.40 -48.72 32.69
N ALA A 240 -2.44 -48.61 33.49
CA ALA A 240 -2.33 -48.12 34.86
C ALA A 240 -3.47 -48.69 35.71
N LYS A 241 -3.21 -49.84 36.36
CA LYS A 241 -3.97 -50.34 37.51
C LYS A 241 -2.97 -50.62 38.63
N HIS A 242 -3.32 -50.08 39.80
CA HIS A 242 -2.91 -50.45 41.15
C HIS A 242 -1.47 -50.13 41.58
N ILE A 243 -1.34 -49.30 42.62
CA ILE A 243 -0.66 -49.61 43.90
C ILE A 243 -1.05 -48.52 44.94
N GLY A 244 -1.58 -48.97 46.09
CA GLY A 244 -1.23 -48.50 47.45
C GLY A 244 -1.73 -47.14 47.95
N GLN A 245 -2.72 -47.16 48.85
CA GLN A 245 -3.03 -46.05 49.79
C GLN A 245 -1.98 -45.92 50.90
N PRO A 246 -1.85 -44.73 51.52
CA PRO A 246 -1.64 -44.69 52.97
C PRO A 246 -2.57 -43.70 53.73
N LYS A 247 -3.27 -44.30 54.69
CA LYS A 247 -3.63 -43.92 56.08
C LYS A 247 -3.77 -42.44 56.50
N HIS A 248 -4.93 -42.20 57.14
CA HIS A 248 -5.39 -41.07 57.95
C HIS A 248 -4.43 -40.54 59.04
N ILE A 249 -4.34 -39.19 59.16
CA ILE A 249 -3.98 -38.36 60.34
C ILE A 249 -4.79 -37.03 60.24
N PRO A 250 -5.24 -36.37 61.34
CA PRO A 250 -6.59 -35.80 61.43
C PRO A 250 -6.74 -34.32 61.01
N VAL A 251 -8.01 -33.99 60.80
CA VAL A 251 -8.60 -32.69 60.51
C VAL A 251 -8.25 -31.66 61.58
N ALA A 252 -7.55 -30.58 61.18
CA ALA A 252 -7.55 -29.31 61.89
C ALA A 252 -8.64 -28.41 61.28
N THR A 253 -9.50 -27.91 62.17
CA THR A 253 -10.58 -26.96 61.93
C THR A 253 -10.10 -25.67 61.24
N PRO A 254 -10.88 -25.06 60.33
CA PRO A 254 -10.55 -23.73 59.83
C PRO A 254 -10.92 -22.69 60.90
N ALA A 255 -9.93 -22.28 61.69
CA ALA A 255 -9.99 -21.00 62.38
C ALA A 255 -9.96 -19.88 61.32
N SER A 256 -11.10 -19.19 61.19
CA SER A 256 -11.19 -17.76 60.83
C SER A 256 -10.11 -17.21 59.89
N LEU A 257 -10.18 -17.57 58.60
CA LEU A 257 -9.65 -16.69 57.56
C LEU A 257 -10.60 -15.51 57.40
N SER A 258 -10.38 -14.51 58.26
CA SER A 258 -10.70 -13.12 57.97
C SER A 258 -10.32 -12.84 56.52
N SER A 259 -11.29 -12.37 55.74
CA SER A 259 -11.13 -11.92 54.37
C SER A 259 -10.20 -10.71 54.33
N CYS A 260 -8.90 -10.95 54.42
CA CYS A 260 -7.88 -9.99 54.01
C CYS A 260 -7.96 -9.89 52.49
N ALA A 261 -8.80 -8.98 52.01
CA ALA A 261 -8.76 -8.53 50.62
C ALA A 261 -7.32 -8.08 50.35
N ALA A 262 -6.56 -8.92 49.64
CA ALA A 262 -5.20 -8.59 49.24
C ALA A 262 -5.25 -7.28 48.47
N THR A 263 -4.81 -6.20 49.10
CA THR A 263 -4.65 -4.90 48.47
C THR A 263 -3.71 -5.09 47.30
N PRO A 264 -4.16 -4.93 46.04
CA PRO A 264 -3.28 -5.12 44.90
C PRO A 264 -2.13 -4.11 45.02
N MET A 265 -0.89 -4.59 44.99
CA MET A 265 0.31 -3.76 45.21
C MET A 265 0.57 -2.70 44.11
N GLY A 266 -0.41 -2.42 43.25
CA GLY A 266 -0.33 -1.42 42.18
C GLY A 266 -1.72 -1.03 41.65
N ARG A 267 -1.78 0.01 40.80
CA ARG A 267 -3.05 0.53 40.26
C ARG A 267 -3.47 -0.24 39.00
N VAL A 268 -4.78 -0.39 38.80
CA VAL A 268 -5.34 -1.03 37.60
C VAL A 268 -5.06 -0.17 36.36
N ILE A 269 -4.34 -0.74 35.40
CA ILE A 269 -3.89 -0.01 34.21
C ILE A 269 -5.08 0.35 33.30
N ARG A 270 -4.93 1.42 32.52
CA ARG A 270 -5.95 1.86 31.55
C ARG A 270 -6.36 0.77 30.55
N ALA A 271 -5.46 -0.16 30.20
CA ALA A 271 -5.79 -1.26 29.29
C ALA A 271 -6.84 -2.20 29.89
N GLN A 272 -6.70 -2.57 31.17
CA GLN A 272 -7.65 -3.40 31.90
C GLN A 272 -8.99 -2.69 32.11
N ARG A 273 -8.95 -1.40 32.50
CA ARG A 273 -10.15 -0.59 32.77
C ARG A 273 -11.12 -0.48 31.57
N LYS A 274 -10.62 -0.66 30.34
CA LYS A 274 -11.46 -0.64 29.13
C LYS A 274 -12.45 -1.81 29.06
N GLY A 275 -12.17 -2.94 29.71
CA GLY A 275 -13.04 -4.11 29.73
C GLY A 275 -14.24 -3.96 30.66
N ALA A 276 -14.12 -3.17 31.73
CA ALA A 276 -15.14 -3.03 32.77
C ALA A 276 -16.41 -2.27 32.33
N GLY A 277 -16.43 -1.68 31.12
CA GLY A 277 -17.67 -1.14 30.55
C GLY A 277 -18.20 0.16 31.16
N SER A 278 -17.44 0.86 32.02
CA SER A 278 -17.82 2.15 32.60
C SER A 278 -17.59 3.33 31.63
N VAL A 279 -16.63 4.21 31.91
CA VAL A 279 -16.28 5.39 31.09
C VAL A 279 -15.88 5.03 29.65
N PHE A 280 -15.49 3.77 29.42
CA PHE A 280 -15.04 3.27 28.11
C PHE A 280 -16.15 2.65 27.25
N ARG A 281 -17.41 2.70 27.70
CA ARG A 281 -18.57 2.28 26.91
C ARG A 281 -18.67 3.12 25.63
N SER A 282 -19.22 2.53 24.58
CA SER A 282 -19.54 3.24 23.34
C SER A 282 -20.67 4.26 23.57
N HIS A 283 -20.54 5.46 23.01
CA HIS A 283 -21.65 6.40 22.92
C HIS A 283 -22.63 5.92 21.85
N THR A 284 -23.81 5.46 22.27
CA THR A 284 -24.82 4.86 21.38
C THR A 284 -26.04 5.75 21.14
N HIS A 285 -26.20 6.84 21.90
CA HIS A 285 -27.42 7.67 21.88
C HIS A 285 -27.84 8.15 20.47
N HIS A 286 -26.90 8.62 19.66
CA HIS A 286 -27.19 9.12 18.31
C HIS A 286 -27.05 8.06 17.20
N ARG A 287 -26.78 6.79 17.55
CA ARG A 287 -26.68 5.72 16.55
C ARG A 287 -28.06 5.45 15.95
N LYS A 288 -28.13 5.35 14.63
CA LYS A 288 -29.38 5.12 13.90
C LYS A 288 -29.85 3.67 13.97
N GLY A 289 -28.92 2.74 14.20
CA GLY A 289 -29.22 1.33 14.41
C GLY A 289 -28.07 0.43 13.99
N ALA A 290 -28.25 -0.88 14.17
CA ALA A 290 -27.29 -1.87 13.72
C ALA A 290 -27.49 -2.12 12.23
N ALA A 291 -26.49 -1.77 11.42
CA ALA A 291 -26.52 -2.12 10.02
C ALA A 291 -26.35 -3.64 9.85
N ARG A 292 -27.30 -4.31 9.21
CA ARG A 292 -27.37 -5.76 9.04
C ARG A 292 -28.18 -6.07 7.78
N PHE A 293 -27.92 -7.22 7.15
CA PHE A 293 -28.89 -7.75 6.20
C PHE A 293 -30.20 -8.10 6.90
N ARG A 294 -31.26 -8.32 6.11
CA ARG A 294 -32.52 -8.83 6.63
C ARG A 294 -32.34 -10.25 7.19
N SER A 295 -33.32 -10.70 7.98
CA SER A 295 -33.43 -12.12 8.35
C SER A 295 -33.42 -13.02 7.12
N LEU A 296 -32.63 -14.10 7.15
CA LEU A 296 -32.64 -15.09 6.09
C LEU A 296 -33.98 -15.87 6.12
N ASP A 297 -34.87 -15.55 5.20
CA ASP A 297 -36.20 -16.14 5.06
C ASP A 297 -36.29 -17.08 3.83
N PHE A 298 -37.45 -17.71 3.64
CA PHE A 298 -37.69 -18.60 2.50
C PHE A 298 -37.55 -17.86 1.16
N SER A 299 -38.00 -16.60 1.11
CA SER A 299 -37.92 -15.75 -0.08
C SER A 299 -36.49 -15.51 -0.54
N GLU A 300 -35.53 -15.26 0.37
CA GLU A 300 -34.12 -15.14 -0.01
C GLU A 300 -33.45 -16.46 -0.39
N ARG A 301 -33.80 -17.56 0.29
CA ARG A 301 -33.17 -18.87 0.03
C ARG A 301 -33.50 -19.41 -1.36
N ASN A 302 -34.75 -19.27 -1.78
CA ASN A 302 -35.27 -19.89 -3.00
C ASN A 302 -35.54 -18.90 -4.14
N GLY A 303 -35.78 -17.63 -3.83
CA GLY A 303 -36.16 -16.60 -4.79
C GLY A 303 -35.34 -15.33 -4.63
N TYR A 304 -36.04 -14.20 -4.76
CA TYR A 304 -35.52 -12.88 -4.47
C TYR A 304 -36.64 -12.04 -3.82
N LEU A 305 -36.25 -11.05 -3.04
CA LEU A 305 -37.15 -10.02 -2.53
C LEU A 305 -36.66 -8.65 -2.97
N LYS A 306 -37.59 -7.85 -3.46
CA LYS A 306 -37.37 -6.47 -3.89
C LYS A 306 -37.54 -5.52 -2.70
N GLY A 307 -36.56 -4.67 -2.48
CA GLY A 307 -36.61 -3.54 -1.55
C GLY A 307 -36.33 -2.22 -2.26
N VAL A 308 -36.77 -1.12 -1.66
CA VAL A 308 -36.49 0.24 -2.16
C VAL A 308 -35.56 0.94 -1.18
N VAL A 309 -34.48 1.53 -1.69
CA VAL A 309 -33.65 2.45 -0.89
C VAL A 309 -34.45 3.73 -0.67
N THR A 310 -34.93 3.92 0.55
CA THR A 310 -35.66 5.15 0.91
C THR A 310 -34.69 6.33 1.05
N ASP A 311 -33.71 6.20 1.94
CA ASP A 311 -32.73 7.25 2.21
C ASP A 311 -31.33 6.66 2.37
N ILE A 312 -30.30 7.46 2.06
CA ILE A 312 -28.92 7.20 2.42
C ILE A 312 -28.53 8.18 3.52
N ILE A 313 -28.24 7.65 4.71
CA ILE A 313 -28.06 8.42 5.94
C ILE A 313 -26.67 8.25 6.56
N HIS A 314 -26.21 9.27 7.27
CA HIS A 314 -25.01 9.18 8.09
C HIS A 314 -25.33 8.61 9.48
N ASP A 315 -24.64 7.52 9.88
CA ASP A 315 -24.67 7.02 11.26
C ASP A 315 -23.48 7.58 12.05
N PRO A 316 -23.73 8.39 13.11
CA PRO A 316 -22.66 8.98 13.91
C PRO A 316 -21.67 7.92 14.41
N GLY A 317 -20.40 8.09 14.07
CA GLY A 317 -19.33 7.17 14.46
C GLY A 317 -19.13 5.98 13.52
N ARG A 318 -19.80 5.94 12.37
CA ARG A 318 -19.34 5.21 11.16
C ARG A 318 -18.62 6.16 10.21
N GLY A 319 -17.75 5.59 9.37
CA GLY A 319 -17.24 6.27 8.18
C GLY A 319 -18.14 6.02 6.97
N ALA A 320 -18.66 4.79 6.87
CA ALA A 320 -19.55 4.38 5.79
C ALA A 320 -20.98 4.90 6.02
N PRO A 321 -21.66 5.41 4.98
CA PRO A 321 -23.07 5.73 5.05
C PRO A 321 -23.92 4.44 5.15
N LEU A 322 -25.14 4.59 5.66
CA LEU A 322 -26.13 3.52 5.74
C LEU A 322 -27.25 3.78 4.74
N ALA A 323 -27.75 2.71 4.12
CA ALA A 323 -28.94 2.75 3.29
C ALA A 323 -30.15 2.25 4.09
N ARG A 324 -31.21 3.06 4.20
CA ARG A 324 -32.51 2.61 4.73
C ARG A 324 -33.26 1.91 3.61
N VAL A 325 -33.34 0.59 3.66
CA VAL A 325 -34.04 -0.21 2.65
C VAL A 325 -35.39 -0.65 3.20
N THR A 326 -36.46 -0.33 2.49
CA THR A 326 -37.82 -0.75 2.85
C THR A 326 -38.21 -1.96 2.00
N PHE A 327 -38.49 -3.07 2.66
CA PHE A 327 -39.01 -4.29 2.07
C PHE A 327 -40.50 -4.44 2.41
N ARG A 328 -41.24 -5.19 1.58
CA ARG A 328 -42.57 -5.69 1.95
C ARG A 328 -42.38 -6.98 2.73
N HIS A 329 -43.08 -7.13 3.85
CA HIS A 329 -42.99 -8.35 4.65
C HIS A 329 -43.64 -9.52 3.90
N PRO A 330 -43.02 -10.72 3.85
CA PRO A 330 -43.51 -11.83 3.05
C PRO A 330 -44.86 -12.39 3.55
N PHE A 331 -45.08 -12.43 4.88
CA PHE A 331 -46.25 -13.09 5.47
C PHE A 331 -47.34 -12.15 6.01
N ARG A 332 -47.10 -10.83 6.01
CA ARG A 332 -47.98 -9.87 6.70
C ARG A 332 -48.07 -8.59 5.89
N TYR A 333 -49.20 -7.90 5.94
CA TYR A 333 -49.35 -6.59 5.31
C TYR A 333 -48.64 -5.50 6.13
N LYS A 334 -47.30 -5.50 6.09
CA LYS A 334 -46.45 -4.49 6.73
C LYS A 334 -45.16 -4.26 5.95
N HIS A 335 -44.59 -3.07 6.11
CA HIS A 335 -43.27 -2.75 5.59
C HIS A 335 -42.18 -3.03 6.63
N GLN A 336 -41.10 -3.70 6.22
CA GLN A 336 -39.90 -3.92 7.03
C GLN A 336 -38.83 -2.93 6.62
N LYS A 337 -38.44 -2.05 7.55
CA LYS A 337 -37.35 -1.08 7.34
C LYS A 337 -36.07 -1.69 7.90
N GLU A 338 -35.10 -1.91 7.04
CA GLU A 338 -33.78 -2.45 7.39
C GLU A 338 -32.68 -1.43 7.11
N LEU A 339 -31.60 -1.50 7.89
CA LEU A 339 -30.45 -0.63 7.74
C LEU A 339 -29.30 -1.42 7.11
N PHE A 340 -28.99 -1.15 5.85
CA PHE A 340 -27.89 -1.78 5.15
C PHE A 340 -26.65 -0.89 5.20
N VAL A 341 -25.46 -1.49 5.04
CA VAL A 341 -24.28 -0.72 4.67
C VAL A 341 -24.47 -0.31 3.21
N ALA A 342 -24.24 0.96 2.89
CA ALA A 342 -24.37 1.42 1.50
C ALA A 342 -23.14 0.98 0.69
N ALA A 343 -23.38 0.36 -0.46
CA ALA A 343 -22.37 0.18 -1.49
C ALA A 343 -22.17 1.50 -2.25
N GLU A 344 -20.97 1.70 -2.77
CA GLU A 344 -20.69 2.83 -3.67
C GLU A 344 -21.59 2.76 -4.92
N GLY A 345 -22.13 3.90 -5.34
CA GLY A 345 -23.07 3.98 -6.45
C GLY A 345 -24.53 3.69 -6.08
N MET A 346 -24.84 3.34 -4.83
CA MET A 346 -26.25 3.27 -4.40
C MET A 346 -26.90 4.65 -4.35
N TYR A 347 -28.17 4.74 -4.77
CA TYR A 347 -28.95 5.98 -4.77
C TYR A 347 -30.34 5.81 -4.17
N THR A 348 -30.96 6.91 -3.76
CA THR A 348 -32.33 6.93 -3.21
C THR A 348 -33.36 6.61 -4.31
N GLY A 349 -34.31 5.73 -4.03
CA GLY A 349 -35.26 5.19 -5.00
C GLY A 349 -34.78 3.93 -5.71
N GLN A 350 -33.51 3.56 -5.58
CA GLN A 350 -32.98 2.34 -6.21
C GLN A 350 -33.68 1.09 -5.68
N PHE A 351 -33.96 0.15 -6.58
CA PHE A 351 -34.41 -1.19 -6.20
C PHE A 351 -33.22 -2.08 -5.85
N VAL A 352 -33.26 -2.66 -4.64
CA VAL A 352 -32.30 -3.63 -4.15
C VAL A 352 -32.96 -5.00 -4.13
N TYR A 353 -32.35 -5.96 -4.82
CA TYR A 353 -32.79 -7.34 -4.85
C TYR A 353 -31.91 -8.17 -3.92
N CYS A 354 -32.54 -8.91 -3.00
CA CYS A 354 -31.80 -9.88 -2.17
C CYS A 354 -32.38 -11.28 -2.30
N GLY A 355 -31.51 -12.24 -2.55
CA GLY A 355 -31.84 -13.66 -2.60
C GLY A 355 -31.00 -14.42 -3.63
N ARG A 356 -31.22 -15.74 -3.71
CA ARG A 356 -30.50 -16.64 -4.61
C ARG A 356 -30.70 -16.34 -6.09
N LYS A 357 -31.90 -15.87 -6.48
CA LYS A 357 -32.25 -15.54 -7.88
C LYS A 357 -32.13 -14.04 -8.19
N ALA A 358 -31.50 -13.25 -7.32
CA ALA A 358 -31.29 -11.83 -7.59
C ALA A 358 -30.27 -11.64 -8.72
N SER A 359 -30.38 -10.53 -9.47
CA SER A 359 -29.43 -10.20 -10.53
C SER A 359 -28.11 -9.67 -9.98
N LEU A 360 -27.03 -9.86 -10.73
CA LEU A 360 -25.67 -9.41 -10.38
C LEU A 360 -25.50 -7.90 -10.63
N MET A 361 -26.15 -7.06 -9.82
CA MET A 361 -26.01 -5.60 -9.86
C MET A 361 -25.46 -5.05 -8.55
N VAL A 362 -24.82 -3.89 -8.61
CA VAL A 362 -24.27 -3.21 -7.42
C VAL A 362 -25.36 -2.89 -6.41
N GLY A 363 -25.13 -3.24 -5.15
CA GLY A 363 -26.09 -3.09 -4.05
C GLY A 363 -27.03 -4.29 -3.85
N ASN A 364 -27.14 -5.21 -4.82
CA ASN A 364 -27.87 -6.46 -4.64
C ASN A 364 -27.13 -7.40 -3.70
N VAL A 365 -27.89 -8.28 -3.03
CA VAL A 365 -27.37 -9.23 -2.05
C VAL A 365 -27.64 -10.66 -2.53
N LEU A 366 -26.58 -11.41 -2.79
CA LEU A 366 -26.63 -12.77 -3.30
C LEU A 366 -25.83 -13.71 -2.39
N PRO A 367 -26.12 -15.02 -2.41
CA PRO A 367 -25.20 -16.01 -1.86
C PRO A 367 -23.90 -16.02 -2.67
N LEU A 368 -22.77 -16.27 -2.00
CA LEU A 368 -21.45 -16.33 -2.63
C LEU A 368 -21.40 -17.32 -3.80
N ARG A 369 -22.11 -18.45 -3.73
CA ARG A 369 -22.20 -19.44 -4.83
C ARG A 369 -22.67 -18.85 -6.17
N SER A 370 -23.51 -17.82 -6.13
CA SER A 370 -24.10 -17.20 -7.32
C SER A 370 -23.29 -16.04 -7.87
N ILE A 371 -22.25 -15.61 -7.15
CA ILE A 371 -21.40 -14.48 -7.53
C ILE A 371 -20.20 -15.04 -8.30
N PRO A 372 -19.80 -14.47 -9.44
CA PRO A 372 -18.65 -14.96 -10.19
C PRO A 372 -17.33 -14.69 -9.46
N GLU A 373 -16.33 -15.50 -9.78
CA GLU A 373 -14.97 -15.34 -9.29
C GLU A 373 -14.39 -13.99 -9.77
N GLY A 374 -13.52 -13.39 -8.97
CA GLY A 374 -12.99 -12.04 -9.20
C GLY A 374 -13.94 -10.90 -8.84
N ALA A 375 -15.22 -11.18 -8.55
CA ALA A 375 -16.17 -10.13 -8.18
C ALA A 375 -15.81 -9.45 -6.85
N VAL A 376 -16.06 -8.14 -6.82
CA VAL A 376 -15.90 -7.29 -5.64
C VAL A 376 -17.19 -7.32 -4.83
N VAL A 377 -17.08 -7.69 -3.55
CA VAL A 377 -18.21 -7.83 -2.64
C VAL A 377 -17.95 -7.13 -1.30
N CYS A 378 -19.02 -6.73 -0.61
CA CYS A 378 -18.97 -6.13 0.71
C CYS A 378 -20.02 -6.73 1.65
N ASN A 379 -19.87 -6.43 2.94
CA ASN A 379 -20.75 -6.90 4.02
C ASN A 379 -20.97 -8.43 4.02
N VAL A 380 -19.92 -9.20 3.74
CA VAL A 380 -19.98 -10.66 3.60
C VAL A 380 -20.29 -11.34 4.94
N GLU A 381 -21.12 -12.38 4.93
CA GLU A 381 -21.38 -13.23 6.08
C GLU A 381 -20.20 -14.17 6.39
N HIS A 382 -19.99 -14.51 7.65
CA HIS A 382 -18.98 -15.50 8.04
C HIS A 382 -19.59 -16.90 8.12
N HIS A 383 -20.77 -17.01 8.72
CA HIS A 383 -21.68 -18.14 8.62
C HIS A 383 -23.00 -17.68 8.02
N VAL A 384 -23.72 -18.63 7.43
CA VAL A 384 -24.99 -18.38 6.75
C VAL A 384 -26.00 -17.80 7.74
N GLY A 385 -26.49 -16.59 7.47
CA GLY A 385 -27.49 -15.92 8.31
C GLY A 385 -26.93 -14.99 9.39
N ASP A 386 -25.61 -14.75 9.44
CA ASP A 386 -24.98 -13.77 10.34
C ASP A 386 -25.39 -12.31 10.08
N ARG A 387 -26.10 -12.07 8.96
CA ARG A 387 -26.58 -10.75 8.52
C ARG A 387 -25.46 -9.73 8.24
N GLY A 388 -24.29 -10.23 7.86
CA GLY A 388 -23.14 -9.44 7.40
C GLY A 388 -22.14 -9.09 8.50
N MET A 389 -20.89 -9.54 8.33
CA MET A 389 -19.83 -9.44 9.35
C MET A 389 -18.51 -8.87 8.79
N LEU A 390 -18.13 -9.25 7.57
CA LEU A 390 -16.82 -8.98 6.97
C LEU A 390 -16.92 -7.84 5.93
N ALA A 391 -15.81 -7.12 5.69
CA ALA A 391 -15.71 -6.01 4.73
C ALA A 391 -16.83 -4.95 4.90
N ARG A 392 -16.81 -4.24 6.03
CA ARG A 392 -17.87 -3.29 6.44
C ARG A 392 -17.39 -1.87 6.69
N ALA A 393 -16.07 -1.64 6.75
CA ALA A 393 -15.58 -0.28 6.93
C ALA A 393 -15.69 0.49 5.61
N SER A 394 -15.65 1.81 5.69
CA SER A 394 -15.73 2.68 4.53
C SER A 394 -14.58 2.44 3.56
N GLY A 395 -14.88 2.12 2.29
CA GLY A 395 -13.90 1.76 1.27
C GLY A 395 -13.42 0.31 1.32
N ASP A 396 -13.87 -0.50 2.27
CA ASP A 396 -13.50 -1.91 2.31
C ASP A 396 -14.26 -2.70 1.24
N TYR A 397 -13.60 -3.75 0.74
CA TYR A 397 -14.19 -4.78 -0.09
C TYR A 397 -13.48 -6.11 0.15
N ALA A 398 -14.16 -7.19 -0.20
CA ALA A 398 -13.60 -8.51 -0.33
C ALA A 398 -13.68 -8.95 -1.79
N ILE A 399 -12.76 -9.80 -2.21
CA ILE A 399 -12.76 -10.39 -3.55
C ILE A 399 -13.10 -11.86 -3.43
N VAL A 400 -14.03 -12.32 -4.25
CA VAL A 400 -14.30 -13.75 -4.41
C VAL A 400 -13.16 -14.35 -5.22
N ILE A 401 -12.39 -15.28 -4.63
CA ILE A 401 -11.24 -15.89 -5.31
C ILE A 401 -11.69 -17.11 -6.09
N SER A 402 -12.34 -18.05 -5.42
CA SER A 402 -12.71 -19.33 -6.03
C SER A 402 -13.88 -19.96 -5.32
N HIS A 403 -14.66 -20.75 -6.05
CA HIS A 403 -15.71 -21.60 -5.50
C HIS A 403 -15.29 -23.07 -5.55
N ASN A 404 -15.51 -23.78 -4.44
CA ASN A 404 -15.41 -25.23 -4.41
C ASN A 404 -16.85 -25.79 -4.31
N PRO A 405 -17.40 -26.36 -5.41
CA PRO A 405 -18.75 -26.89 -5.43
C PRO A 405 -18.89 -28.16 -4.58
N ASP A 406 -17.85 -29.00 -4.52
CA ASP A 406 -17.87 -30.29 -3.83
C ASP A 406 -18.01 -30.11 -2.31
N ASN A 407 -17.22 -29.20 -1.76
CA ASN A 407 -17.24 -28.88 -0.33
C ASN A 407 -18.29 -27.82 0.02
N GLY A 408 -18.98 -27.24 -0.96
CA GLY A 408 -19.93 -26.15 -0.73
C GLY A 408 -19.30 -24.92 -0.07
N THR A 409 -18.01 -24.66 -0.31
CA THR A 409 -17.26 -23.54 0.28
C THR A 409 -16.71 -22.59 -0.77
N SER A 410 -16.56 -21.33 -0.39
CA SER A 410 -16.04 -20.25 -1.23
C SER A 410 -14.84 -19.62 -0.54
N ARG A 411 -13.80 -19.33 -1.31
CA ARG A 411 -12.60 -18.66 -0.81
C ARG A 411 -12.71 -17.17 -1.13
N ILE A 412 -12.60 -16.33 -0.10
CA ILE A 412 -12.63 -14.87 -0.23
C ILE A 412 -11.31 -14.25 0.22
N LYS A 413 -10.90 -13.17 -0.43
CA LYS A 413 -9.82 -12.29 0.02
C LYS A 413 -10.42 -11.19 0.87
N LEU A 414 -9.98 -11.06 2.12
CA LEU A 414 -10.42 -9.98 3.01
C LEU A 414 -9.66 -8.67 2.72
N PRO A 415 -10.16 -7.51 3.20
CA PRO A 415 -9.45 -6.23 3.09
C PRO A 415 -8.03 -6.26 3.71
N SER A 416 -7.78 -7.15 4.67
CA SER A 416 -6.44 -7.36 5.25
C SER A 416 -5.46 -8.10 4.33
N GLY A 417 -5.91 -8.57 3.17
CA GLY A 417 -5.18 -9.46 2.26
C GLY A 417 -5.24 -10.94 2.65
N ALA A 418 -5.75 -11.27 3.85
CA ALA A 418 -5.88 -12.65 4.29
C ALA A 418 -6.95 -13.39 3.47
N LYS A 419 -6.62 -14.59 3.00
CA LYS A 419 -7.57 -15.49 2.33
C LYS A 419 -8.34 -16.25 3.41
N LYS A 420 -9.67 -16.28 3.29
CA LYS A 420 -10.56 -16.97 4.23
C LYS A 420 -11.53 -17.86 3.46
N ILE A 421 -11.80 -19.03 4.02
CA ILE A 421 -12.80 -19.97 3.50
C ILE A 421 -14.10 -19.72 4.25
N VAL A 422 -15.20 -19.60 3.51
CA VAL A 422 -16.54 -19.28 4.00
C VAL A 422 -17.54 -20.21 3.31
N PRO A 423 -18.63 -20.67 3.96
CA PRO A 423 -19.65 -21.46 3.28
C PRO A 423 -20.23 -20.72 2.06
N SER A 424 -20.41 -21.41 0.92
CA SER A 424 -20.90 -20.80 -0.33
C SER A 424 -22.35 -20.28 -0.23
N GLY A 425 -23.10 -20.72 0.78
CA GLY A 425 -24.43 -20.20 1.09
C GLY A 425 -24.43 -18.85 1.81
N CYS A 426 -23.28 -18.33 2.23
CA CYS A 426 -23.18 -17.03 2.90
C CYS A 426 -23.55 -15.90 1.96
N ARG A 427 -24.30 -14.92 2.47
CA ARG A 427 -24.70 -13.75 1.68
C ARG A 427 -23.60 -12.71 1.61
N ALA A 428 -23.53 -12.03 0.47
CA ALA A 428 -22.65 -10.90 0.22
C ALA A 428 -23.38 -9.84 -0.61
N MET A 429 -23.06 -8.57 -0.38
CA MET A 429 -23.54 -7.47 -1.22
C MET A 429 -22.53 -7.23 -2.33
N ILE A 430 -22.99 -7.02 -3.56
CA ILE A 430 -22.09 -6.71 -4.69
C ILE A 430 -21.64 -5.26 -4.61
N GLY A 431 -20.33 -5.04 -4.78
CA GLY A 431 -19.69 -3.73 -4.80
C GLY A 431 -18.79 -3.47 -3.58
N GLN A 432 -18.18 -2.28 -3.56
CA GLN A 432 -17.35 -1.77 -2.47
C GLN A 432 -18.21 -0.95 -1.49
N VAL A 433 -17.82 -0.90 -0.21
CA VAL A 433 -18.50 -0.05 0.78
C VAL A 433 -18.26 1.44 0.48
N ALA A 434 -19.33 2.23 0.45
CA ALA A 434 -19.26 3.67 0.21
C ALA A 434 -18.43 4.45 1.26
N GLY A 435 -17.97 5.64 0.86
CA GLY A 435 -17.22 6.56 1.74
C GLY A 435 -15.73 6.25 1.83
N GLY A 436 -15.16 5.58 0.81
CA GLY A 436 -13.72 5.36 0.66
C GLY A 436 -12.89 6.64 0.62
N GLY A 437 -11.56 6.52 0.68
CA GLY A 437 -10.63 7.66 0.61
C GLY A 437 -10.58 8.57 1.84
N ARG A 438 -11.51 8.45 2.80
CA ARG A 438 -11.54 9.28 4.02
C ARG A 438 -10.23 9.28 4.82
N THR A 439 -9.50 8.17 4.83
CA THR A 439 -8.27 7.99 5.60
C THR A 439 -7.08 8.71 4.97
N GLU A 440 -7.12 8.98 3.67
CA GLU A 440 -6.02 9.63 2.93
C GLU A 440 -5.83 11.08 3.38
N LYS A 441 -6.91 11.75 3.78
CA LYS A 441 -6.87 13.11 4.31
C LYS A 441 -6.27 13.14 5.73
N PRO A 442 -5.16 13.86 5.96
CA PRO A 442 -4.61 14.02 7.31
C PRO A 442 -5.54 14.84 8.20
N LEU A 443 -5.59 14.53 9.50
CA LEU A 443 -6.50 15.19 10.44
C LEU A 443 -6.08 16.62 10.82
N LEU A 444 -4.78 16.92 10.75
CA LEU A 444 -4.12 18.20 11.08
C LEU A 444 -4.31 18.68 12.53
N LYS A 445 -5.55 18.96 12.94
CA LYS A 445 -5.91 19.53 14.26
C LYS A 445 -6.31 18.46 15.27
N ALA A 446 -5.94 18.67 16.54
CA ALA A 446 -6.38 17.83 17.65
C ALA A 446 -7.90 17.90 17.89
N GLY A 447 -8.52 19.07 17.70
CA GLY A 447 -9.98 19.23 17.79
C GLY A 447 -10.76 18.34 16.82
N ASN A 448 -10.23 18.11 15.62
CA ASN A 448 -10.84 17.18 14.65
C ASN A 448 -10.80 15.73 15.17
N ALA A 449 -9.71 15.34 15.83
CA ALA A 449 -9.60 14.03 16.48
C ALA A 449 -10.55 13.91 17.68
N TYR A 450 -10.68 14.96 18.49
CA TYR A 450 -11.63 15.03 19.60
C TYR A 450 -13.06 14.75 19.10
N HIS A 451 -13.56 15.50 18.10
CA HIS A 451 -14.91 15.29 17.57
C HIS A 451 -15.09 13.90 16.92
N LYS A 452 -14.04 13.36 16.28
CA LYS A 452 -14.05 11.98 15.72
C LYS A 452 -14.22 10.90 16.79
N TYR A 453 -13.58 11.05 17.95
CA TYR A 453 -13.64 10.07 19.03
C TYR A 453 -14.80 10.31 20.00
N ARG A 454 -15.31 11.55 20.11
CA ARG A 454 -16.49 11.92 20.90
C ARG A 454 -17.72 11.08 20.53
N VAL A 455 -17.94 10.83 19.26
CA VAL A 455 -19.07 10.02 18.75
C VAL A 455 -18.82 8.50 18.81
N LYS A 456 -17.65 8.05 19.30
CA LYS A 456 -17.29 6.63 19.41
C LYS A 456 -17.26 6.23 20.87
N ARG A 457 -16.17 5.64 21.35
CA ARG A 457 -15.92 5.41 22.78
C ARG A 457 -14.83 6.38 23.23
N ASN A 458 -14.78 6.68 24.52
CA ASN A 458 -13.72 7.49 25.08
C ASN A 458 -12.36 6.77 24.97
N CYS A 459 -11.57 7.08 23.93
CA CYS A 459 -10.25 6.48 23.73
C CYS A 459 -9.16 7.49 23.31
N TRP A 460 -9.51 8.77 23.34
CA TRP A 460 -8.65 9.91 23.02
C TRP A 460 -8.88 11.00 24.07
N PRO A 461 -7.83 11.67 24.58
CA PRO A 461 -6.41 11.56 24.23
C PRO A 461 -5.74 10.25 24.71
N LYS A 462 -4.54 9.95 24.19
CA LYS A 462 -3.76 8.78 24.60
C LYS A 462 -2.46 9.23 25.28
N VAL A 463 -2.42 9.18 26.60
CA VAL A 463 -1.19 9.37 27.38
C VAL A 463 -0.25 8.17 27.14
N ARG A 464 1.05 8.45 26.92
CA ARG A 464 2.10 7.43 26.75
C ARG A 464 2.40 6.78 28.10
N GLY A 465 2.61 5.46 28.13
CA GLY A 465 2.88 4.74 29.39
C GLY A 465 4.14 5.22 30.13
N VAL A 466 5.17 5.66 29.40
CA VAL A 466 6.42 6.20 29.96
C VAL A 466 6.22 7.56 30.66
N ALA A 467 5.15 8.28 30.33
CA ALA A 467 4.84 9.56 30.98
C ALA A 467 4.04 9.37 32.28
N MET A 468 3.75 8.13 32.67
CA MET A 468 3.00 7.79 33.88
C MET A 468 3.95 7.36 35.00
N ASN A 469 3.45 7.33 36.23
CA ASN A 469 4.17 6.78 37.38
C ASN A 469 4.22 5.24 37.32
N PRO A 470 5.19 4.57 38.00
CA PRO A 470 5.30 3.11 37.99
C PRO A 470 4.02 2.41 38.46
N VAL A 471 3.30 3.04 39.38
CA VAL A 471 2.04 2.54 39.94
C VAL A 471 0.92 2.43 38.89
N GLU A 472 0.96 3.23 37.81
CA GLU A 472 -0.12 3.31 36.83
C GLU A 472 0.14 2.53 35.54
N HIS A 473 1.40 2.27 35.22
CA HIS A 473 1.80 1.61 33.99
C HIS A 473 3.17 0.93 34.14
N PRO A 474 3.38 -0.29 33.60
CA PRO A 474 4.67 -1.00 33.72
C PRO A 474 5.88 -0.25 33.13
N HIS A 475 5.65 0.55 32.09
CA HIS A 475 6.68 1.40 31.48
C HIS A 475 6.89 2.75 32.20
N GLY A 476 6.12 3.03 33.27
CA GLY A 476 6.12 4.31 33.95
C GLY A 476 7.20 4.43 35.01
N GLY A 477 7.58 5.67 35.33
CA GLY A 477 8.55 6.01 36.36
C GLY A 477 9.99 6.20 35.91
N GLY A 478 10.89 6.20 36.90
CA GLY A 478 12.30 6.54 36.74
C GLY A 478 12.55 8.05 36.62
N ASN A 479 13.81 8.44 36.76
CA ASN A 479 14.24 9.85 36.60
C ASN A 479 14.32 10.26 35.12
N HIS A 480 14.52 9.30 34.23
CA HIS A 480 14.56 9.50 32.78
C HIS A 480 13.39 8.77 32.12
N GLN A 481 12.77 9.38 31.11
CA GLN A 481 11.67 8.75 30.36
C GLN A 481 12.19 7.64 29.43
N HIS A 482 12.18 6.41 29.93
CA HIS A 482 12.53 5.19 29.18
C HIS A 482 11.70 4.01 29.70
N ILE A 483 11.69 2.88 28.97
CA ILE A 483 10.88 1.70 29.35
C ILE A 483 11.59 0.85 30.43
N GLY A 484 12.93 0.87 30.48
CA GLY A 484 13.74 0.10 31.43
C GLY A 484 13.84 -1.40 31.12
N HIS A 485 12.79 -2.00 30.55
CA HIS A 485 12.76 -3.41 30.15
C HIS A 485 12.38 -3.59 28.66
N ALA A 486 12.49 -4.82 28.15
CA ALA A 486 12.06 -5.13 26.80
C ALA A 486 10.57 -4.84 26.60
N SER A 487 10.22 -4.12 25.53
CA SER A 487 8.82 -3.75 25.23
C SER A 487 8.02 -4.85 24.53
N THR A 488 8.68 -5.96 24.17
CA THR A 488 8.06 -7.16 23.60
C THR A 488 7.58 -8.08 24.71
N VAL A 489 6.27 -8.35 24.76
CA VAL A 489 5.67 -9.14 25.83
C VAL A 489 5.08 -10.44 25.28
N ARG A 490 5.19 -11.53 26.04
CA ARG A 490 4.65 -12.84 25.65
C ARG A 490 3.11 -12.82 25.59
N ARG A 491 2.52 -13.75 24.84
CA ARG A 491 1.07 -13.80 24.59
C ARG A 491 0.26 -14.14 25.85
N ASP A 492 0.83 -15.00 26.68
CA ASP A 492 0.35 -15.54 27.95
C ASP A 492 0.54 -14.61 29.15
N ALA A 493 1.23 -13.47 28.97
CA ALA A 493 1.43 -12.51 30.05
C ALA A 493 0.10 -12.07 30.70
N PRO A 494 0.08 -11.85 32.03
CA PRO A 494 -1.14 -11.44 32.74
C PRO A 494 -1.64 -10.07 32.26
N PRO A 495 -2.93 -9.74 32.42
CA PRO A 495 -3.53 -8.52 31.87
C PRO A 495 -2.86 -7.20 32.30
N GLY A 496 -2.23 -7.16 33.47
CA GLY A 496 -1.47 -6.00 33.95
C GLY A 496 -0.07 -5.85 33.33
N GLN A 497 0.52 -6.96 32.89
CA GLN A 497 1.86 -7.00 32.29
C GLN A 497 1.80 -6.97 30.75
N LYS A 498 0.65 -7.26 30.14
CA LYS A 498 0.43 -7.31 28.69
C LYS A 498 0.35 -5.90 28.05
N VAL A 499 1.45 -5.18 28.11
CA VAL A 499 1.64 -3.83 27.54
C VAL A 499 2.78 -3.82 26.52
N GLY A 500 2.87 -2.78 25.67
CA GLY A 500 3.89 -2.71 24.62
C GLY A 500 3.53 -3.50 23.35
N LEU A 501 4.52 -4.19 22.78
CA LEU A 501 4.40 -4.98 21.56
C LEU A 501 4.05 -6.43 21.90
N ILE A 502 2.76 -6.73 21.95
CA ILE A 502 2.23 -8.03 22.39
C ILE A 502 2.49 -9.10 21.33
N ALA A 503 3.20 -10.17 21.71
CA ALA A 503 3.52 -11.32 20.87
C ALA A 503 4.10 -10.93 19.51
N ALA A 504 4.91 -9.87 19.47
CA ALA A 504 5.51 -9.37 18.25
C ALA A 504 6.54 -10.37 17.71
N ARG A 505 6.26 -10.93 16.52
CA ARG A 505 7.19 -11.83 15.81
C ARG A 505 8.39 -11.09 15.21
N ARG A 506 8.22 -9.79 14.94
CA ARG A 506 9.23 -8.88 14.42
C ARG A 506 8.98 -7.49 14.97
N THR A 507 10.06 -6.74 15.20
CA THR A 507 10.03 -5.33 15.63
C THR A 507 10.75 -4.45 14.60
N GLY A 508 10.70 -3.13 14.80
CA GLY A 508 11.33 -2.16 13.90
C GLY A 508 10.48 -1.79 12.68
N ARG A 509 11.00 -0.86 11.86
CA ARG A 509 10.33 -0.42 10.64
C ARG A 509 10.47 -1.47 9.55
N LEU A 510 9.36 -1.90 8.96
CA LEU A 510 9.38 -2.76 7.78
C LEU A 510 10.13 -2.05 6.63
N ARG A 511 11.14 -2.71 6.07
CA ARG A 511 11.97 -2.24 4.95
C ARG A 511 12.14 -3.35 3.90
N GLY A 512 12.55 -2.98 2.69
CA GLY A 512 12.84 -3.92 1.61
C GLY A 512 11.62 -4.72 1.15
N GLN A 513 11.85 -5.99 0.79
CA GLN A 513 10.79 -6.88 0.30
C GLN A 513 9.63 -7.04 1.31
N ALA A 514 9.91 -7.05 2.62
CA ALA A 514 8.85 -7.14 3.62
C ALA A 514 7.91 -5.92 3.63
N ALA A 515 8.43 -4.72 3.35
CA ALA A 515 7.60 -3.52 3.14
C ALA A 515 6.87 -3.58 1.80
N ALA A 516 7.49 -4.14 0.76
CA ALA A 516 6.87 -4.31 -0.55
C ALA A 516 5.71 -5.33 -0.51
N THR A 517 5.84 -6.43 0.23
CA THR A 517 4.77 -7.43 0.42
C THR A 517 3.61 -6.85 1.23
N ALA A 518 3.90 -6.07 2.28
CA ALA A 518 2.87 -5.35 3.04
C ALA A 518 2.17 -4.27 2.20
N ALA A 519 2.93 -3.51 1.39
CA ALA A 519 2.38 -2.50 0.50
C ALA A 519 1.62 -3.11 -0.70
N LYS A 520 2.05 -4.26 -1.22
CA LYS A 520 1.28 -5.02 -2.23
C LYS A 520 -0.01 -5.59 -1.65
N ALA A 521 -0.04 -5.95 -0.36
CA ALA A 521 -1.28 -6.30 0.33
C ALA A 521 -2.22 -5.09 0.53
N GLU A 522 -1.69 -3.86 0.49
CA GLU A 522 -2.47 -2.60 0.56
C GLU A 522 -2.82 -1.96 -0.79
N LYS A 523 -2.08 -2.25 -1.89
CA LYS A 523 -2.24 -1.61 -3.21
C LYS A 523 -2.57 -2.54 -4.38
N GLY A 524 -2.34 -3.84 -4.23
CA GLY A 524 -2.72 -4.90 -5.20
C GLY A 524 -3.85 -5.77 -4.65
N SER A 525 -4.63 -5.19 -3.75
CA SER A 525 -5.86 -5.73 -3.20
C SER A 525 -7.01 -5.27 -4.04
#